data_AF-A0A538BPV3-F1
#
_entry.id   AF-A0A538BPV3-F1
#
_cell.length_a   1.000
_cell.length_b   1.000
_cell.length_c   1.000
_cell.angle_alpha   90.00
_cell.angle_beta   90.00
_cell.angle_gamma   90.00
#
_symmetry.space_group_name_H-M   'P 1'
#
loop_
_entity.id
_entity.type
_entity.pdbx_description
1 polymer ?
#
loop_
_entity_poly.entity_id
_entity_poly.type
_entity_poly.pdbx_seq_one_letter_code
_entity_poly.pdbx_strand_id
1 'polypeptide(L)'
;MGLREELGRAAELAEPFAAPGESLAGVLPAEPGQGRRVYLCAFADGEGRRTWVALDGVGAPISSRAAVREAVSIAALCELAEETAAGGDLEELRAELVTLRLTESPPGIEEAEAAALALERELGTPPRLATPSYLDALGLATRRLEQALGNGGSPFAVAMAHGIVTVEELANEVEGRYKLELT
;
A
#
# COMPACT_ATOMS: atom_id res chain seq x y z
N MET A 1 -4.36 9.51 19.05
CA MET A 1 -5.46 8.99 18.20
C MET A 1 -4.87 7.87 17.39
N GLY A 2 -5.50 6.70 17.35
CA GLY A 2 -5.02 5.58 16.54
C GLY A 2 -5.37 5.77 15.06
N LEU A 3 -4.65 5.12 14.14
CA LEU A 3 -4.92 5.22 12.71
C LEU A 3 -6.37 4.84 12.34
N ARG A 4 -6.94 3.85 13.03
CA ARG A 4 -8.35 3.46 12.82
C ARG A 4 -9.33 4.59 13.16
N GLU A 5 -9.07 5.34 14.23
CA GLU A 5 -9.88 6.50 14.62
C GLU A 5 -9.70 7.65 13.62
N GLU A 6 -8.46 7.88 13.17
CA GLU A 6 -8.15 8.82 12.10
C GLU A 6 -8.93 8.53 10.82
N LEU A 7 -8.97 7.26 10.40
CA LEU A 7 -9.70 6.83 9.22
C LEU A 7 -11.21 6.98 9.36
N GLY A 8 -11.78 6.67 10.53
CA GLY A 8 -13.20 6.90 10.81
C GLY A 8 -13.57 8.37 10.68
N ARG A 9 -12.75 9.26 11.26
CA ARG A 9 -12.93 10.71 11.14
C ARG A 9 -12.79 11.19 9.69
N ALA A 10 -11.78 10.70 8.96
CA ALA A 10 -11.59 11.07 7.56
C ALA A 10 -12.78 10.62 6.69
N ALA A 11 -13.34 9.44 6.95
CA ALA A 11 -14.53 8.95 6.28
C ALA A 11 -15.75 9.87 6.52
N GLU A 12 -16.00 10.24 7.78
CA GLU A 12 -17.09 11.17 8.14
C GLU A 12 -16.92 12.54 7.47
N LEU A 13 -15.68 13.06 7.41
CA LEU A 13 -15.37 14.34 6.77
C LEU A 13 -15.42 14.27 5.23
N ALA A 14 -15.29 13.08 4.66
CA ALA A 14 -15.39 12.85 3.22
C ALA A 14 -16.86 12.73 2.74
N GLU A 15 -17.79 12.30 3.59
CA GLU A 15 -19.21 12.12 3.25
C GLU A 15 -19.84 13.28 2.45
N PRO A 16 -19.64 14.57 2.81
CA PRO A 16 -20.23 15.69 2.08
C PRO A 16 -19.78 15.83 0.63
N PHE A 17 -18.70 15.15 0.22
CA PHE A 17 -18.19 15.17 -1.16
C PHE A 17 -18.84 14.09 -2.04
N ALA A 18 -19.62 13.15 -1.49
CA ALA A 18 -20.31 12.13 -2.27
C ALA A 18 -21.34 12.78 -3.21
N ALA A 19 -21.30 12.44 -4.50
CA ALA A 19 -22.35 12.83 -5.43
C ALA A 19 -23.59 11.93 -5.24
N PRO A 20 -24.78 12.34 -5.73
CA PRO A 20 -25.97 11.48 -5.68
C PRO A 20 -25.71 10.11 -6.33
N GLY A 21 -25.96 9.03 -5.58
CA GLY A 21 -25.74 7.66 -6.05
C GLY A 21 -24.32 7.14 -5.85
N GLU A 22 -23.40 7.96 -5.34
CA GLU A 22 -22.10 7.50 -4.88
C GLU A 22 -22.10 7.22 -3.38
N SER A 23 -21.21 6.34 -2.95
CA SER A 23 -20.90 6.12 -1.54
C SER A 23 -19.39 6.04 -1.35
N LEU A 24 -18.91 6.37 -0.15
CA LEU A 24 -17.51 6.24 0.20
C LEU A 24 -17.14 4.74 0.18
N ALA A 25 -16.27 4.36 -0.75
CA ALA A 25 -15.83 2.99 -0.95
C ALA A 25 -14.59 2.64 -0.11
N GLY A 26 -13.75 3.62 0.22
CA GLY A 26 -12.56 3.40 1.03
C GLY A 26 -11.77 4.67 1.32
N VAL A 27 -10.89 4.58 2.31
CA VAL A 27 -9.96 5.64 2.69
C VAL A 27 -8.56 5.05 2.79
N LEU A 28 -7.64 5.55 1.98
CA LEU A 28 -6.23 5.14 1.99
C LEU A 28 -5.40 6.22 2.71
N PRO A 29 -4.81 5.90 3.87
CA PRO A 29 -3.94 6.85 4.56
C PRO A 29 -2.53 6.82 3.97
N ALA A 30 -2.02 8.00 3.64
CA ALA A 30 -0.67 8.20 3.11
C ALA A 30 0.08 9.29 3.88
N GLU A 31 1.40 9.17 3.93
CA GLU A 31 2.31 10.22 4.37
C GLU A 31 3.48 10.29 3.37
N PRO A 32 3.34 11.05 2.26
CA PRO A 32 4.34 11.10 1.18
C PRO A 32 5.65 11.78 1.58
N GLY A 33 5.60 12.61 2.62
CA GLY A 33 6.75 13.23 3.24
C GLY A 33 6.49 13.41 4.72
N GLN A 34 7.55 13.53 5.51
CA GLN A 34 7.48 13.51 6.97
C GLN A 34 6.42 14.47 7.53
N GLY A 35 5.46 13.92 8.28
CA GLY A 35 4.34 14.65 8.90
C GLY A 35 3.23 15.11 7.94
N ARG A 36 3.35 14.88 6.62
CA ARG A 36 2.33 15.28 5.62
C ARG A 36 1.26 14.19 5.50
N ARG A 37 0.43 14.05 6.53
CA ARG A 37 -0.69 13.11 6.54
C ARG A 37 -1.73 13.51 5.48
N VAL A 38 -2.10 12.55 4.64
CA VAL A 38 -3.13 12.65 3.61
C VAL A 38 -4.04 11.43 3.69
N TYR A 39 -5.33 11.62 3.50
CA TYR A 39 -6.33 10.56 3.41
C TYR A 39 -6.98 10.63 2.03
N LEU A 40 -6.70 9.65 1.17
CA LEU A 40 -7.31 9.53 -0.14
C LEU A 40 -8.66 8.82 0.00
N CYS A 41 -9.73 9.55 -0.21
CA CYS A 41 -11.10 9.05 -0.08
C CYS A 41 -11.64 8.71 -1.46
N ALA A 42 -11.91 7.42 -1.68
CA ALA A 42 -12.49 6.89 -2.91
C ALA A 42 -14.01 6.79 -2.75
N PHE A 43 -14.74 7.28 -3.72
CA PHE A 43 -16.19 7.10 -3.83
C PHE A 43 -16.47 6.21 -5.02
N ALA A 44 -17.48 5.35 -4.91
CA ALA A 44 -17.94 4.52 -6.02
C ALA A 44 -19.44 4.72 -6.25
N ASP A 45 -19.83 4.79 -7.51
CA ASP A 45 -21.24 4.68 -7.92
C ASP A 45 -21.68 3.21 -8.08
N GLY A 46 -22.96 2.99 -8.36
CA GLY A 46 -23.51 1.65 -8.60
C GLY A 46 -22.96 0.92 -9.82
N GLU A 47 -22.21 1.60 -10.70
CA GLU A 47 -21.53 1.03 -11.87
C GLU A 47 -20.03 0.75 -11.58
N GLY A 48 -19.55 1.06 -10.37
CA GLY A 48 -18.16 0.87 -9.95
C GLY A 48 -17.20 1.97 -10.44
N ARG A 49 -17.70 3.07 -11.02
CA ARG A 49 -16.83 4.20 -11.37
C ARG A 49 -16.39 4.91 -10.11
N ARG A 50 -15.09 5.24 -10.05
CA ARG A 50 -14.48 5.88 -8.88
C ARG A 50 -14.26 7.37 -9.07
N THR A 51 -14.61 8.15 -8.06
CA THR A 51 -14.24 9.57 -7.93
C THR A 51 -13.51 9.78 -6.61
N TRP A 52 -12.75 10.87 -6.50
CA TRP A 52 -11.75 10.99 -5.44
C TRP A 52 -11.71 12.36 -4.79
N VAL A 53 -11.46 12.40 -3.48
CA VAL A 53 -11.00 13.61 -2.78
C VAL A 53 -9.88 13.22 -1.82
N ALA A 54 -8.87 14.07 -1.68
CA ALA A 54 -7.81 13.92 -0.70
C ALA A 54 -8.04 14.92 0.43
N LEU A 55 -7.96 14.46 1.67
CA LEU A 55 -8.04 15.28 2.88
C LEU A 55 -6.68 15.33 3.56
N ASP A 56 -6.32 16.46 4.16
CA ASP A 56 -5.10 16.57 4.98
C ASP A 56 -5.29 15.98 6.39
N GLY A 57 -4.25 16.09 7.23
CA GLY A 57 -4.26 15.62 8.61
C GLY A 57 -5.35 16.21 9.51
N VAL A 58 -5.92 17.38 9.18
CA VAL A 58 -7.04 17.98 9.92
C VAL A 58 -8.39 17.69 9.25
N GLY A 59 -8.39 17.13 8.04
CA GLY A 59 -9.57 16.78 7.27
C GLY A 59 -10.01 17.86 6.28
N ALA A 60 -9.14 18.84 6.00
CA ALA A 60 -9.41 19.85 4.98
C ALA A 60 -9.11 19.28 3.58
N PRO A 61 -9.93 19.60 2.57
CA PRO A 61 -9.69 19.14 1.21
C PRO A 61 -8.41 19.73 0.62
N ILE A 62 -7.64 18.89 -0.08
CA ILE A 62 -6.42 19.27 -0.77
C ILE A 62 -6.77 19.59 -2.24
N SER A 63 -6.32 20.75 -2.74
CA SER A 63 -6.47 21.13 -4.16
C SER A 63 -5.16 21.10 -4.94
N SER A 64 -4.00 20.97 -4.29
CA SER A 64 -2.72 20.91 -5.00
C SER A 64 -2.60 19.59 -5.76
N ARG A 65 -2.47 19.67 -7.09
CA ARG A 65 -2.26 18.49 -7.96
C ARG A 65 -1.04 17.68 -7.53
N ALA A 66 0.07 18.37 -7.27
CA ALA A 66 1.31 17.74 -6.85
C ALA A 66 1.14 16.95 -5.53
N ALA A 67 0.47 17.52 -4.54
CA ALA A 67 0.24 16.84 -3.26
C ALA A 67 -0.67 15.61 -3.41
N VAL A 68 -1.72 15.70 -4.24
CA VAL A 68 -2.60 14.54 -4.54
C VAL A 68 -1.80 13.45 -5.25
N ARG A 69 -1.02 13.79 -6.27
CA ARG A 69 -0.17 12.84 -7.01
C ARG A 69 0.81 12.13 -6.09
N GLU A 70 1.55 12.87 -5.26
CA GLU A 70 2.49 12.29 -4.29
C GLU A 70 1.80 11.30 -3.33
N ALA A 71 0.59 11.63 -2.84
CA ALA A 71 -0.20 10.76 -1.98
C ALA A 71 -0.66 9.49 -2.69
N VAL A 72 -1.18 9.60 -3.91
CA VAL A 72 -1.60 8.45 -4.71
C VAL A 72 -0.41 7.55 -5.03
N SER A 73 0.70 8.14 -5.44
CA SER A 73 1.90 7.39 -5.80
C SER A 73 2.44 6.57 -4.62
N ILE A 74 2.57 7.16 -3.43
CA ILE A 74 3.07 6.40 -2.29
C ILE A 74 2.09 5.32 -1.83
N ALA A 75 0.78 5.61 -1.82
CA ALA A 75 -0.24 4.63 -1.47
C ALA A 75 -0.22 3.44 -2.42
N ALA A 76 -0.18 3.70 -3.73
CA ALA A 76 -0.18 2.67 -4.75
C ALA A 76 1.12 1.85 -4.78
N LEU A 77 2.28 2.49 -4.56
CA LEU A 77 3.55 1.77 -4.46
C LEU A 77 3.59 0.85 -3.23
N CYS A 78 3.04 1.29 -2.10
CA CYS A 78 2.95 0.43 -0.91
C CYS A 78 2.01 -0.76 -1.17
N GLU A 79 0.84 -0.53 -1.77
CA GLU A 79 -0.10 -1.60 -2.14
C GLU A 79 0.56 -2.63 -3.06
N LEU A 80 1.22 -2.18 -4.13
CA LEU A 80 1.94 -3.05 -5.05
C LEU A 80 3.06 -3.83 -4.34
N ALA A 81 3.79 -3.17 -3.46
CA ALA A 81 4.86 -3.83 -2.72
C ALA A 81 4.32 -4.92 -1.78
N GLU A 82 3.16 -4.69 -1.16
CA GLU A 82 2.48 -5.69 -0.33
C GLU A 82 2.00 -6.88 -1.16
N GLU A 83 1.39 -6.64 -2.33
CA GLU A 83 0.91 -7.69 -3.24
C GLU A 83 2.04 -8.52 -3.86
N THR A 84 3.23 -7.95 -4.00
CA THR A 84 4.38 -8.62 -4.65
C THR A 84 5.37 -9.22 -3.65
N ALA A 85 5.33 -8.81 -2.38
CA ALA A 85 6.18 -9.35 -1.34
C ALA A 85 6.01 -10.88 -1.23
N ALA A 86 7.13 -11.60 -1.10
CA ALA A 86 7.17 -13.07 -1.06
C ALA A 86 6.51 -13.78 -2.26
N GLY A 87 6.36 -13.11 -3.41
CA GLY A 87 5.68 -13.68 -4.58
C GLY A 87 4.15 -13.63 -4.51
N GLY A 88 3.59 -12.90 -3.53
CA GLY A 88 2.17 -12.64 -3.39
C GLY A 88 1.42 -13.55 -2.41
N ASP A 89 2.06 -14.62 -1.92
CA ASP A 89 1.49 -15.46 -0.87
C ASP A 89 2.54 -15.85 0.18
N LEU A 90 2.76 -14.95 1.14
CA LEU A 90 3.68 -15.19 2.25
C LEU A 90 3.17 -16.29 3.20
N GLU A 91 1.85 -16.46 3.32
CA GLU A 91 1.28 -17.47 4.20
C GLU A 91 1.55 -18.87 3.67
N GLU A 92 1.30 -19.09 2.38
CA GLU A 92 1.63 -20.34 1.67
C GLU A 92 3.12 -20.63 1.74
N LEU A 93 3.98 -19.66 1.40
CA LEU A 93 5.43 -19.83 1.46
C LEU A 93 5.90 -20.27 2.87
N ARG A 94 5.34 -19.69 3.93
CA ARG A 94 5.71 -20.08 5.30
C ARG A 94 5.27 -21.50 5.64
N ALA A 95 4.10 -21.92 5.19
CA ALA A 95 3.62 -23.29 5.37
C ALA A 95 4.52 -24.29 4.63
N GLU A 96 4.97 -23.96 3.42
CA GLU A 96 5.93 -24.75 2.65
C GLU A 96 7.28 -24.86 3.37
N LEU A 97 7.83 -23.74 3.87
CA LEU A 97 9.11 -23.74 4.60
C LEU A 97 9.06 -24.62 5.86
N VAL A 98 7.97 -24.57 6.63
CA VAL A 98 7.77 -25.44 7.80
C VAL A 98 7.72 -26.91 7.39
N THR A 99 7.00 -27.21 6.30
CA THR A 99 6.92 -28.59 5.78
C THR A 99 8.30 -29.08 5.37
N LEU A 100 9.03 -28.29 4.59
CA LEU A 100 10.38 -28.60 4.10
C LEU A 100 11.37 -28.81 5.25
N ARG A 101 11.30 -27.99 6.30
CA ARG A 101 12.11 -28.17 7.51
C ARG A 101 11.84 -29.52 8.17
N LEU A 102 10.58 -29.92 8.28
CA LEU A 102 10.19 -31.18 8.94
C LEU A 102 10.52 -32.44 8.11
N THR A 103 10.53 -32.33 6.78
CA THR A 103 10.77 -33.48 5.88
C THR A 103 12.22 -33.64 5.45
N GLU A 104 12.90 -32.53 5.15
CA GLU A 104 14.20 -32.55 4.48
C GLU A 104 15.30 -31.82 5.27
N SER A 105 14.93 -30.81 6.07
CA SER A 105 15.87 -29.97 6.84
C SER A 105 17.09 -29.50 6.01
N PRO A 106 16.88 -28.87 4.83
CA PRO A 106 18.00 -28.45 4.00
C PRO A 106 18.83 -27.34 4.66
N PRO A 107 20.12 -27.21 4.35
CA PRO A 107 20.94 -26.10 4.85
C PRO A 107 20.33 -24.75 4.47
N GLY A 108 20.23 -23.82 5.43
CA GLY A 108 19.67 -22.48 5.20
C GLY A 108 18.18 -22.33 5.50
N ILE A 109 17.49 -23.42 5.90
CA ILE A 109 16.04 -23.39 6.12
C ILE A 109 15.64 -22.52 7.30
N GLU A 110 16.43 -22.49 8.37
CA GLU A 110 16.18 -21.64 9.53
C GLU A 110 16.31 -20.15 9.17
N GLU A 111 17.29 -19.78 8.35
CA GLU A 111 17.45 -18.42 7.85
C GLU A 111 16.28 -17.99 6.96
N ALA A 112 15.77 -18.89 6.11
CA ALA A 112 14.61 -18.64 5.27
C ALA A 112 13.34 -18.43 6.11
N GLU A 113 13.07 -19.29 7.10
CA GLU A 113 11.94 -19.12 8.03
C GLU A 113 12.06 -17.80 8.83
N ALA A 114 13.26 -17.46 9.30
CA ALA A 114 13.48 -16.22 10.03
C ALA A 114 13.27 -14.98 9.15
N ALA A 115 13.70 -15.02 7.89
CA ALA A 115 13.48 -13.93 6.93
C ALA A 115 12.00 -13.78 6.56
N ALA A 116 11.28 -14.90 6.38
CA ALA A 116 9.84 -14.87 6.11
C ALA A 116 9.05 -14.28 7.30
N LEU A 117 9.42 -14.64 8.53
CA LEU A 117 8.83 -14.05 9.74
C LEU A 117 9.17 -12.56 9.89
N ALA A 118 10.38 -12.14 9.50
CA ALA A 118 10.74 -10.72 9.50
C ALA A 118 9.89 -9.93 8.51
N LEU A 119 9.67 -10.46 7.30
CA LEU A 119 8.79 -9.86 6.30
C LEU A 119 7.33 -9.78 6.79
N GLU A 120 6.81 -10.83 7.41
CA GLU A 120 5.46 -10.84 8.01
C GLU A 120 5.29 -9.73 9.05
N ARG A 121 6.33 -9.46 9.85
CA ARG A 121 6.30 -8.38 10.86
C ARG A 121 6.27 -7.00 10.24
N GLU A 122 7.02 -6.78 9.15
CA GLU A 122 6.97 -5.51 8.42
C GLU A 122 5.61 -5.32 7.77
N LEU A 123 5.08 -6.35 7.09
CA LEU A 123 3.72 -6.33 6.54
C LEU A 123 2.70 -6.01 7.63
N GLY A 124 2.74 -6.67 8.79
CA GLY A 124 1.81 -6.40 9.89
C GLY A 124 0.33 -6.56 9.50
N THR A 125 -0.58 -5.92 10.27
CA THR A 125 -2.03 -6.00 10.04
C THR A 125 -2.61 -4.66 9.59
N PRO A 126 -3.59 -4.64 8.65
CA PRO A 126 -4.27 -3.42 8.27
C PRO A 126 -5.15 -2.83 9.41
N PRO A 127 -5.40 -1.51 9.42
CA PRO A 127 -4.94 -0.50 8.46
C PRO A 127 -3.48 -0.08 8.69
N ARG A 128 -2.78 0.30 7.61
CA ARG A 128 -1.40 0.79 7.62
C ARG A 128 -1.30 2.14 6.94
N LEU A 129 -0.38 2.97 7.41
CA LEU A 129 -0.07 4.24 6.77
C LEU A 129 0.98 4.01 5.67
N ALA A 130 0.62 4.33 4.43
CA ALA A 130 1.56 4.27 3.31
C ALA A 130 2.63 5.37 3.44
N THR A 131 3.90 4.98 3.58
CA THR A 131 5.02 5.90 3.75
C THR A 131 6.24 5.43 2.96
N PRO A 132 7.16 6.32 2.54
CA PRO A 132 8.42 5.91 1.93
C PRO A 132 9.23 4.98 2.84
N SER A 133 9.27 5.27 4.15
CA SER A 133 10.02 4.41 5.09
C SER A 133 9.42 3.02 5.25
N TYR A 134 8.10 2.89 5.16
CA TYR A 134 7.44 1.59 5.14
C TYR A 134 7.78 0.82 3.87
N LEU A 135 7.70 1.48 2.70
CA LEU A 135 8.09 0.87 1.42
C LEU A 135 9.55 0.38 1.42
N ASP A 136 10.46 1.19 1.96
CA ASP A 136 11.87 0.83 2.11
C ASP A 136 12.07 -0.38 3.04
N ALA A 137 11.38 -0.40 4.19
CA ALA A 137 11.45 -1.50 5.15
C ALA A 137 10.95 -2.81 4.53
N LEU A 138 9.83 -2.75 3.81
CA LEU A 138 9.24 -3.88 3.12
C LEU A 138 10.18 -4.42 2.03
N GLY A 139 10.74 -3.53 1.20
CA GLY A 139 11.72 -3.91 0.17
C GLY A 139 12.98 -4.56 0.75
N LEU A 140 13.49 -4.05 1.88
CA LEU A 140 14.64 -4.62 2.58
C LEU A 140 14.32 -6.03 3.15
N ALA A 141 13.16 -6.20 3.76
CA ALA A 141 12.74 -7.49 4.31
C ALA A 141 12.53 -8.53 3.20
N THR A 142 11.87 -8.16 2.10
CA THR A 142 11.70 -9.01 0.93
C THR A 142 13.05 -9.40 0.33
N ARG A 143 14.00 -8.46 0.23
CA ARG A 143 15.33 -8.77 -0.30
C ARG A 143 16.07 -9.80 0.55
N ARG A 144 15.97 -9.72 1.88
CA ARG A 144 16.57 -10.70 2.79
C ARG A 144 15.95 -12.08 2.61
N LEU A 145 14.63 -12.15 2.43
CA LEU A 145 13.94 -13.41 2.15
C LEU A 145 14.39 -14.03 0.82
N GLU A 146 14.43 -13.24 -0.25
CA GLU A 146 14.91 -13.72 -1.56
C GLU A 146 16.34 -14.28 -1.47
N GLN A 147 17.23 -13.62 -0.73
CA GLN A 147 18.59 -14.08 -0.51
C GLN A 147 18.64 -15.39 0.27
N ALA A 148 17.83 -15.53 1.32
CA ALA A 148 17.76 -16.75 2.11
C ALA A 148 17.20 -17.93 1.30
N LEU A 149 16.30 -17.68 0.35
CA LEU A 149 15.78 -18.67 -0.59
C LEU A 149 16.77 -19.01 -1.73
N GLY A 150 17.94 -18.37 -1.77
CA GLY A 150 18.96 -18.61 -2.80
C GLY A 150 18.70 -17.92 -4.13
N ASN A 151 17.79 -16.94 -4.20
CA ASN A 151 17.52 -16.19 -5.42
C ASN A 151 18.65 -15.19 -5.72
N GLY A 152 19.36 -15.40 -6.84
CA GLY A 152 20.42 -14.50 -7.30
C GLY A 152 19.92 -13.12 -7.78
N GLY A 153 18.64 -13.03 -8.18
CA GLY A 153 17.95 -11.79 -8.55
C GLY A 153 16.90 -11.36 -7.53
N SER A 154 16.17 -10.28 -7.82
CA SER A 154 15.03 -9.82 -7.01
C SER A 154 13.76 -9.74 -7.87
N PRO A 155 12.93 -10.81 -7.89
CA PRO A 155 11.60 -10.76 -8.50
C PRO A 155 10.78 -9.58 -8.00
N PHE A 156 10.88 -9.23 -6.72
CA PHE A 156 10.23 -8.06 -6.14
C PHE A 156 10.68 -6.77 -6.82
N ALA A 157 11.98 -6.54 -6.96
CA ALA A 157 12.49 -5.31 -7.59
C ALA A 157 12.05 -5.19 -9.07
N VAL A 158 11.98 -6.32 -9.78
CA VAL A 158 11.47 -6.36 -11.17
C VAL A 158 9.99 -6.00 -11.21
N ALA A 159 9.18 -6.59 -10.33
CA ALA A 159 7.75 -6.28 -10.23
C ALA A 159 7.50 -4.81 -9.90
N MET A 160 8.23 -4.27 -8.91
CA MET A 160 8.17 -2.85 -8.54
C MET A 160 8.53 -1.93 -9.70
N ALA A 161 9.56 -2.25 -10.48
CA ALA A 161 9.97 -1.45 -11.63
C ALA A 161 8.89 -1.45 -12.75
N HIS A 162 8.25 -2.60 -13.00
CA HIS A 162 7.18 -2.69 -13.99
C HIS A 162 5.89 -1.98 -13.54
N GLY A 163 5.57 -2.03 -12.24
CA GLY A 163 4.35 -1.44 -11.72
C GLY A 163 4.34 0.09 -11.65
N ILE A 164 5.48 0.76 -11.88
CA ILE A 164 5.54 2.24 -11.94
C ILE A 164 4.53 2.80 -12.95
N VAL A 165 4.37 2.15 -14.11
CA VAL A 165 3.41 2.60 -15.14
C VAL A 165 1.99 2.53 -14.62
N THR A 166 1.62 1.44 -13.93
CA THR A 166 0.28 1.29 -13.33
C THR A 166 0.01 2.31 -12.23
N VAL A 167 1.03 2.65 -11.43
CA VAL A 167 0.94 3.71 -10.42
C VAL A 167 0.71 5.08 -11.07
N GLU A 168 1.40 5.38 -12.17
CA GLU A 168 1.20 6.62 -12.93
C GLU A 168 -0.19 6.69 -13.55
N GLU A 169 -0.71 5.58 -14.09
CA GLU A 169 -2.07 5.47 -14.62
C GLU A 169 -3.11 5.74 -13.54
N LEU A 170 -2.95 5.15 -12.35
CA LEU A 170 -3.84 5.42 -11.22
C LEU A 170 -3.79 6.89 -10.79
N ALA A 171 -2.60 7.50 -10.71
CA ALA A 171 -2.47 8.92 -10.39
C ALA A 171 -3.20 9.80 -11.42
N ASN A 172 -3.08 9.47 -12.71
CA ASN A 172 -3.79 10.17 -13.78
C ASN A 172 -5.31 9.97 -13.68
N GLU A 173 -5.78 8.77 -13.32
CA GLU A 173 -7.20 8.51 -13.07
C GLU A 173 -7.73 9.36 -11.91
N VAL A 174 -7.01 9.37 -10.79
CA VAL A 174 -7.40 10.14 -9.60
C VAL A 174 -7.48 11.63 -9.93
N GLU A 175 -6.49 12.18 -10.63
CA GLU A 175 -6.52 13.58 -11.07
C GLU A 175 -7.65 13.88 -12.05
N GLY A 176 -7.93 12.96 -12.97
CA GLY A 176 -8.99 13.11 -13.98
C GLY A 176 -10.41 12.96 -13.43
N ARG A 177 -10.55 12.33 -12.26
CA ARG A 177 -11.83 12.10 -11.56
C ARG A 177 -11.82 12.70 -10.16
N TYR A 178 -11.03 13.75 -9.96
CA TYR A 178 -10.96 14.46 -8.70
C TYR A 178 -12.20 15.34 -8.52
N LYS A 179 -12.75 15.36 -7.30
CA LYS A 179 -14.00 16.06 -7.00
C LYS A 179 -13.87 17.58 -6.94
N LEU A 180 -12.65 18.09 -6.86
CA LEU A 180 -12.35 19.52 -6.76
C LEU A 180 -11.47 19.96 -7.94
N GLU A 181 -11.42 21.26 -8.19
CA GLU A 181 -10.44 21.83 -9.11
C GLU A 181 -9.02 21.67 -8.53
N LEU A 182 -8.13 21.10 -9.35
CA LEU A 182 -6.73 20.89 -8.99
C LEU A 182 -5.85 22.03 -9.51
N THR A 183 -5.06 22.62 -8.61
CA THR A 183 -4.11 23.71 -8.88
C THR A 183 -2.68 23.23 -9.12
#